data_AF-A0A976IUM3-F1
#
_entry.id   AF-A0A976IUM3-F1
#
_cell.length_a   1.000
_cell.length_b   1.000
_cell.length_c   1.000
_cell.angle_alpha   90.00
_cell.angle_beta   90.00
_cell.angle_gamma   90.00
#
_symmetry.space_group_name_H-M   'P 1'
#
loop_
_entity.id
_entity.type
_entity.pdbx_description
1 polymer ?
#
loop_
_entity_poly.entity_id
_entity_poly.type
_entity_poly.pdbx_seq_one_letter_code
_entity_poly.pdbx_strand_id
1 'polypeptide(L)'
;MKRILTALVWGVGLLATTGYALTPPLHPIDAFKIITIEGEDAPGLVGMPLEQLSLAAMIDGVLEPIPYQIDQYNIGGAVYFEGWHVPLAGSAQQMDETDKLLFLFKDAGERYRGRLPHDGSILAEIRMRDEQGYLRYVYVMKNSRLRSDEQYVRYSAAEGVVETDFYSIRYNKNNHLVWDDFSYVNYLGERPLDSLNLQLRGGILTSLAEVELGKDQLVAVPKGELIGPIRTTTQLDFSVYFMAVPVLNLSVQIHHGPKSLMYDVRGVIPELRRSLVADPTITMSIDANRLLGASIMTSAAPGRVGTVDGTIDEQEQSVIDAGLDPHDNWIWVSTKRNLDFLSYVDYLGGFDSSMSLLLEDSFELQRPNEQFPGQLPNTGYIIEEFPKQGFIGVVVSLLMSDGFAGAPEDFAQQARSLPDIEVRPW
;
A
#
# COMPACT_ATOMS: atom_id res chain seq x y z
N MET A 1 26.78 -78.79 -19.87
CA MET A 1 27.01 -78.16 -18.55
C MET A 1 27.74 -76.84 -18.75
N LYS A 2 27.14 -75.73 -18.25
CA LYS A 2 27.71 -74.38 -17.91
C LYS A 2 28.42 -73.59 -19.04
N ARG A 3 27.85 -72.49 -19.54
CA ARG A 3 27.94 -71.07 -19.05
C ARG A 3 29.40 -70.58 -19.01
N ILE A 4 29.75 -69.49 -19.70
CA ILE A 4 29.72 -68.12 -19.17
C ILE A 4 29.45 -67.08 -20.28
N LEU A 5 28.53 -66.16 -19.97
CA LEU A 5 28.17 -64.94 -20.69
C LEU A 5 29.18 -63.84 -20.36
N THR A 6 29.68 -63.11 -21.36
CA THR A 6 30.39 -61.84 -21.16
C THR A 6 29.45 -60.71 -21.53
N ALA A 7 28.90 -60.02 -20.53
CA ALA A 7 28.09 -58.81 -20.73
C ALA A 7 28.99 -57.58 -20.55
N LEU A 8 29.10 -56.79 -21.62
CA LEU A 8 29.78 -55.50 -21.65
C LEU A 8 28.82 -54.46 -21.07
N VAL A 9 29.10 -53.94 -19.88
CA VAL A 9 28.32 -52.86 -19.25
C VAL A 9 28.81 -51.53 -19.82
N TRP A 10 27.99 -50.89 -20.64
CA TRP A 10 28.13 -49.46 -20.98
C TRP A 10 27.47 -48.65 -19.86
N GLY A 11 28.27 -47.91 -19.10
CA GLY A 11 27.80 -46.91 -18.16
C GLY A 11 27.33 -45.67 -18.92
N VAL A 12 26.01 -45.45 -18.97
CA VAL A 12 25.44 -44.15 -19.30
C VAL A 12 25.35 -43.36 -18.00
N GLY A 13 26.24 -42.39 -17.82
CA GLY A 13 26.12 -41.39 -16.77
C GLY A 13 24.92 -40.50 -17.09
N LEU A 14 23.87 -40.60 -16.27
CA LEU A 14 22.81 -39.61 -16.20
C LEU A 14 23.41 -38.33 -15.60
N LEU A 15 23.79 -37.39 -16.46
CA LEU A 15 23.95 -35.99 -16.06
C LEU A 15 22.56 -35.45 -15.75
N ALA A 16 22.20 -35.42 -14.48
CA ALA A 16 21.07 -34.64 -14.00
C ALA A 16 21.38 -33.17 -14.30
N THR A 17 20.77 -32.61 -15.33
CA THR A 17 20.74 -31.16 -15.53
C THR A 17 19.89 -30.58 -14.41
N THR A 18 20.53 -30.08 -13.36
CA THR A 18 19.90 -29.13 -12.45
C THR A 18 19.55 -27.89 -13.28
N GLY A 19 18.30 -27.81 -13.72
CA GLY A 19 17.76 -26.57 -14.27
C GLY A 19 17.79 -25.55 -13.15
N TYR A 20 18.79 -24.67 -13.15
CA TYR A 20 18.72 -23.44 -12.39
C TYR A 20 17.58 -22.63 -13.02
N ALA A 21 16.61 -22.18 -12.21
CA ALA A 21 15.77 -21.06 -12.63
C ALA A 21 16.73 -19.94 -13.04
N LEU A 22 16.64 -19.43 -14.28
CA LEU A 22 17.63 -18.47 -14.79
C LEU A 22 17.52 -17.12 -14.05
N THR A 23 16.41 -16.89 -13.36
CA THR A 23 16.15 -15.75 -12.48
C THR A 23 16.03 -16.22 -11.03
N PRO A 24 16.85 -15.71 -10.08
CA PRO A 24 16.70 -16.05 -8.67
C PRO A 24 15.34 -15.57 -8.13
N PRO A 25 14.85 -16.11 -7.00
CA PRO A 25 13.65 -15.58 -6.36
C PRO A 25 13.89 -14.14 -5.86
N LEU A 26 12.85 -13.31 -5.92
CA LEU A 26 12.86 -11.97 -5.31
C LEU A 26 12.93 -12.08 -3.78
N HIS A 27 13.44 -11.05 -3.12
CA HIS A 27 13.18 -10.91 -1.68
C HIS A 27 11.67 -10.83 -1.43
N PRO A 28 11.17 -11.34 -0.29
CA PRO A 28 9.74 -11.36 0.01
C PRO A 28 9.05 -10.00 -0.08
N ILE A 29 9.75 -8.93 0.29
CA ILE A 29 9.24 -7.55 0.20
C ILE A 29 9.11 -7.10 -1.26
N ASP A 30 10.08 -7.41 -2.11
CA ASP A 30 10.08 -7.05 -3.53
C ASP A 30 9.01 -7.82 -4.31
N ALA A 31 8.79 -9.09 -3.97
CA ALA A 31 7.85 -9.96 -4.67
C ALA A 31 6.44 -9.38 -4.80
N PHE A 32 5.96 -8.72 -3.75
CA PHE A 32 4.60 -8.17 -3.70
C PHE A 32 4.54 -6.66 -3.92
N LYS A 33 5.64 -6.04 -4.39
CA LYS A 33 5.61 -4.65 -4.88
C LYS A 33 4.71 -4.56 -6.11
N ILE A 34 3.81 -3.58 -6.07
CA ILE A 34 2.99 -3.22 -7.23
C ILE A 34 3.87 -2.36 -8.16
N ILE A 35 4.22 -2.93 -9.30
CA ILE A 35 4.87 -2.19 -10.37
C ILE A 35 3.81 -1.37 -11.09
N THR A 36 4.10 -0.08 -11.27
CA THR A 36 3.19 0.90 -11.86
C THR A 36 3.88 1.51 -13.07
N ILE A 37 3.24 1.41 -14.24
CA ILE A 37 3.67 2.06 -15.47
C ILE A 37 2.63 3.12 -15.81
N GLU A 38 3.04 4.38 -15.85
CA GLU A 38 2.17 5.47 -16.26
C GLU A 38 2.03 5.51 -17.79
N GLY A 39 0.89 5.94 -18.30
CA GLY A 39 0.65 6.04 -19.73
C GLY A 39 1.67 6.95 -20.44
N GLU A 40 2.11 8.01 -19.78
CA GLU A 40 3.16 8.91 -20.26
C GLU A 40 4.52 8.21 -20.46
N ASP A 41 4.85 7.21 -19.63
CA ASP A 41 6.07 6.40 -19.74
C ASP A 41 5.96 5.31 -20.82
N ALA A 42 4.75 5.07 -21.32
CA ALA A 42 4.44 4.08 -22.35
C ALA A 42 3.67 4.70 -23.53
N PRO A 43 4.23 5.70 -24.23
CA PRO A 43 3.52 6.47 -25.25
C PRO A 43 3.02 5.62 -26.43
N GLY A 44 3.63 4.46 -26.68
CA GLY A 44 3.17 3.49 -27.69
C GLY A 44 1.84 2.80 -27.33
N LEU A 45 1.39 2.89 -26.08
CA LEU A 45 0.12 2.32 -25.59
C LEU A 45 -1.01 3.35 -25.61
N VAL A 46 -0.70 4.64 -25.57
CA VAL A 46 -1.71 5.72 -25.52
C VAL A 46 -2.63 5.66 -26.74
N GLY A 47 -3.94 5.78 -26.51
CA GLY A 47 -5.01 5.65 -27.50
C GLY A 47 -5.39 4.20 -27.85
N MET A 48 -4.71 3.20 -27.30
CA MET A 48 -5.12 1.80 -27.49
C MET A 48 -6.36 1.48 -26.65
N PRO A 49 -7.33 0.73 -27.20
CA PRO A 49 -8.48 0.28 -26.41
C PRO A 49 -8.04 -0.62 -25.26
N LEU A 50 -8.50 -0.32 -24.04
CA LEU A 50 -8.08 -1.03 -22.82
C LEU A 50 -8.37 -2.54 -22.88
N GLU A 51 -9.51 -2.92 -23.45
CA GLU A 51 -9.93 -4.33 -23.62
C GLU A 51 -8.97 -5.16 -24.49
N GLN A 52 -8.19 -4.51 -25.36
CA GLN A 52 -7.22 -5.16 -26.24
C GLN A 52 -5.86 -5.38 -25.56
N LEU A 53 -5.60 -4.69 -24.45
CA LEU A 53 -4.35 -4.78 -23.72
C LEU A 53 -4.40 -5.91 -22.70
N SER A 54 -3.27 -6.58 -22.51
CA SER A 54 -3.04 -7.60 -21.47
C SER A 54 -1.56 -7.71 -21.17
N LEU A 55 -1.20 -8.39 -20.08
CA LEU A 55 0.19 -8.67 -19.75
C LEU A 55 0.52 -10.16 -19.83
N ALA A 56 1.76 -10.44 -20.18
CA ALA A 56 2.33 -11.78 -20.12
C ALA A 56 3.79 -11.76 -19.69
N ALA A 57 4.28 -12.87 -19.15
CA ALA A 57 5.66 -13.06 -18.76
C ALA A 57 6.18 -14.43 -19.22
N MET A 58 7.49 -14.54 -19.41
CA MET A 58 8.11 -15.84 -19.74
C MET A 58 8.36 -16.62 -18.46
N ILE A 59 7.59 -17.67 -18.25
CA ILE A 59 7.67 -18.58 -17.10
C ILE A 59 7.89 -19.99 -17.65
N ASP A 60 8.92 -20.67 -17.17
CA ASP A 60 9.28 -22.04 -17.57
C ASP A 60 9.32 -22.29 -19.10
N GLY A 61 9.76 -21.27 -19.85
CA GLY A 61 9.88 -21.34 -21.30
C GLY A 61 8.57 -21.20 -22.07
N VAL A 62 7.50 -20.70 -21.44
CA VAL A 62 6.22 -20.36 -22.08
C VAL A 62 5.87 -18.91 -21.76
N LEU A 63 5.24 -18.22 -22.71
CA LEU A 63 4.70 -16.87 -22.48
C LEU A 63 3.30 -17.01 -21.86
N GLU A 64 3.22 -16.86 -20.53
CA GLU A 64 2.01 -17.06 -19.75
C GLU A 64 1.32 -15.72 -19.45
N PRO A 65 -0.02 -15.65 -19.49
CA PRO A 65 -0.72 -14.44 -19.07
C PRO A 65 -0.50 -14.20 -17.58
N ILE A 66 -0.27 -12.96 -17.18
CA ILE A 66 -0.12 -12.59 -15.77
C ILE A 66 -1.26 -11.69 -15.31
N PRO A 67 -1.58 -11.63 -14.01
CA PRO A 67 -2.48 -10.64 -13.46
C PRO A 67 -2.03 -9.23 -13.78
N TYR A 68 -2.97 -8.39 -14.16
CA TYR A 68 -2.73 -6.98 -14.40
C TYR A 68 -4.00 -6.19 -14.15
N GLN A 69 -3.83 -4.89 -13.99
CA GLN A 69 -4.92 -3.96 -13.79
C GLN A 69 -4.55 -2.65 -14.47
N ILE A 70 -5.53 -1.98 -15.09
CA ILE A 70 -5.36 -0.62 -15.60
C ILE A 70 -6.31 0.25 -14.80
N ASP A 71 -5.73 1.12 -13.98
CA ASP A 71 -6.49 2.09 -13.22
C ASP A 71 -6.56 3.39 -14.01
N GLN A 72 -7.78 3.89 -14.18
CA GLN A 72 -8.00 5.17 -14.82
C GLN A 72 -7.92 6.31 -13.82
N TYR A 73 -7.34 7.43 -14.22
CA TYR A 73 -7.12 8.56 -13.31
C TYR A 73 -7.95 9.79 -13.69
N ASN A 74 -8.40 10.49 -12.67
CA ASN A 74 -9.11 11.76 -12.83
C ASN A 74 -8.11 12.93 -12.92
N ILE A 75 -8.59 14.12 -13.33
CA ILE A 75 -7.74 15.32 -13.45
C ILE A 75 -7.11 15.78 -12.11
N GLY A 76 -7.59 15.25 -10.98
CA GLY A 76 -7.04 15.51 -9.65
C GLY A 76 -5.94 14.50 -9.23
N GLY A 77 -5.56 13.58 -10.12
CA GLY A 77 -4.48 12.61 -9.92
C GLY A 77 -4.85 11.44 -8.99
N ALA A 78 -6.15 11.17 -8.80
CA ALA A 78 -6.65 10.01 -8.06
C ALA A 78 -7.38 9.05 -9.00
N VAL A 79 -7.62 7.81 -8.55
CA VAL A 79 -8.35 6.83 -9.37
C VAL A 79 -9.76 7.36 -9.68
N TYR A 80 -10.20 7.26 -10.92
CA TYR A 80 -11.47 7.78 -11.37
C TYR A 80 -12.63 6.86 -10.97
N PHE A 81 -13.70 7.46 -10.46
CA PHE A 81 -14.96 6.79 -10.17
C PHE A 81 -16.09 7.49 -10.92
N GLU A 82 -16.90 6.72 -11.65
CA GLU A 82 -18.04 7.27 -12.37
C GLU A 82 -19.03 7.94 -11.39
N GLY A 83 -19.51 9.14 -11.75
CA GLY A 83 -20.42 9.91 -10.91
C GLY A 83 -19.75 10.69 -9.77
N TRP A 84 -18.41 10.63 -9.64
CA TRP A 84 -17.68 11.48 -8.70
C TRP A 84 -17.47 12.90 -9.25
N HIS A 85 -17.24 13.86 -8.36
CA HIS A 85 -17.17 15.28 -8.70
C HIS A 85 -15.97 15.67 -9.57
N VAL A 86 -14.91 14.85 -9.58
CA VAL A 86 -13.68 15.11 -10.34
C VAL A 86 -13.74 14.34 -11.65
N PRO A 87 -13.69 15.02 -12.81
CA PRO A 87 -13.84 14.35 -14.10
C PRO A 87 -12.63 13.48 -14.43
N LEU A 88 -12.87 12.44 -15.23
CA LEU A 88 -11.83 11.63 -15.85
C LEU A 88 -10.86 12.51 -16.65
N ALA A 89 -9.55 12.20 -16.61
CA ALA A 89 -8.55 12.98 -17.32
C ALA A 89 -8.58 12.75 -18.84
N GLY A 90 -8.74 11.50 -19.29
CA GLY A 90 -8.86 11.15 -20.71
C GLY A 90 -10.12 10.35 -21.03
N SER A 91 -9.95 9.12 -21.53
CA SER A 91 -11.03 8.33 -22.14
C SER A 91 -11.30 7.05 -21.39
N ALA A 92 -12.56 6.78 -21.04
CA ALA A 92 -12.93 5.60 -20.26
C ALA A 92 -12.67 4.25 -20.97
N GLN A 93 -12.36 4.25 -22.27
CA GLN A 93 -12.20 3.03 -23.07
C GLN A 93 -10.80 2.88 -23.67
N GLN A 94 -9.94 3.89 -23.54
CA GLN A 94 -8.62 3.91 -24.16
C GLN A 94 -7.58 4.31 -23.13
N MET A 95 -6.38 3.74 -23.25
CA MET A 95 -5.25 4.15 -22.44
C MET A 95 -4.95 5.63 -22.71
N ASP A 96 -4.94 6.45 -21.67
CA ASP A 96 -4.46 7.83 -21.71
C ASP A 96 -3.12 7.99 -20.99
N GLU A 97 -2.56 9.21 -20.98
CA GLU A 97 -1.25 9.50 -20.37
C GLU A 97 -1.27 9.36 -18.85
N THR A 98 -2.44 9.50 -18.21
CA THR A 98 -2.61 9.48 -16.75
C THR A 98 -3.00 8.11 -16.21
N ASP A 99 -3.52 7.23 -17.06
CA ASP A 99 -3.84 5.85 -16.72
C ASP A 99 -2.59 5.09 -16.25
N LYS A 100 -2.78 4.18 -15.30
CA LYS A 100 -1.69 3.40 -14.71
C LYS A 100 -1.89 1.91 -14.92
N LEU A 101 -0.92 1.27 -15.57
CA LEU A 101 -0.84 -0.17 -15.74
C LEU A 101 -0.09 -0.80 -14.57
N LEU A 102 -0.77 -1.69 -13.85
CA LEU A 102 -0.32 -2.30 -12.60
C LEU A 102 -0.12 -3.81 -12.75
N PHE A 103 0.92 -4.34 -12.11
CA PHE A 103 1.15 -5.78 -11.92
C PHE A 103 2.08 -6.03 -10.73
N LEU A 104 2.22 -7.27 -10.25
CA LEU A 104 3.15 -7.59 -9.17
C LEU A 104 4.54 -7.94 -9.69
N PHE A 105 5.58 -7.51 -8.99
CA PHE A 105 6.96 -7.75 -9.44
C PHE A 105 7.32 -9.24 -9.51
N LYS A 106 6.76 -10.08 -8.63
CA LYS A 106 6.95 -11.54 -8.67
C LYS A 106 6.45 -12.20 -9.96
N ASP A 107 5.54 -11.56 -10.68
CA ASP A 107 4.97 -12.11 -11.92
C ASP A 107 5.87 -11.83 -13.13
N ALA A 108 6.96 -11.08 -12.94
CA ALA A 108 7.94 -10.85 -13.98
C ALA A 108 8.84 -12.08 -14.21
N GLY A 109 9.08 -12.37 -15.49
CA GLY A 109 9.74 -13.59 -15.92
C GLY A 109 11.09 -13.36 -16.61
N GLU A 110 11.54 -14.40 -17.31
CA GLU A 110 12.74 -14.35 -18.14
C GLU A 110 12.52 -13.50 -19.41
N ARG A 111 13.60 -13.24 -20.15
CA ARG A 111 13.48 -12.55 -21.43
C ARG A 111 12.95 -13.47 -22.53
N TYR A 112 11.87 -13.06 -23.19
CA TYR A 112 11.39 -13.66 -24.42
C TYR A 112 12.41 -13.53 -25.56
N ARG A 113 12.68 -14.64 -26.26
CA ARG A 113 13.70 -14.71 -27.33
C ARG A 113 13.13 -14.81 -28.75
N GLY A 114 11.82 -14.59 -28.93
CA GLY A 114 11.19 -14.54 -30.26
C GLY A 114 10.99 -15.89 -30.95
N ARG A 115 11.14 -17.02 -30.24
CA ARG A 115 11.15 -18.37 -30.84
C ARG A 115 9.90 -19.19 -30.57
N LEU A 116 9.04 -18.75 -29.67
CA LEU A 116 7.90 -19.55 -29.19
C LEU A 116 6.60 -18.93 -29.69
N PRO A 117 5.64 -19.74 -30.15
CA PRO A 117 4.33 -19.22 -30.50
C PRO A 117 3.65 -18.63 -29.26
N HIS A 118 2.95 -17.51 -29.45
CA HIS A 118 2.13 -16.87 -28.43
C HIS A 118 0.83 -16.35 -29.05
N ASP A 119 -0.18 -16.14 -28.22
CA ASP A 119 -1.45 -15.56 -28.62
C ASP A 119 -1.37 -14.02 -28.59
N GLY A 120 -1.92 -13.35 -29.60
CA GLY A 120 -1.79 -11.90 -29.76
C GLY A 120 -0.40 -11.45 -30.24
N SER A 121 -0.15 -10.14 -30.21
CA SER A 121 1.12 -9.52 -30.60
C SER A 121 1.71 -8.73 -29.44
N ILE A 122 3.02 -8.82 -29.24
CA ILE A 122 3.75 -8.00 -28.25
C ILE A 122 3.80 -6.55 -28.78
N LEU A 123 3.43 -5.60 -27.93
CA LEU A 123 3.51 -4.16 -28.18
C LEU A 123 4.73 -3.53 -27.53
N ALA A 124 5.06 -3.98 -26.31
CA ALA A 124 6.15 -3.45 -25.54
C ALA A 124 6.77 -4.52 -24.64
N GLU A 125 8.07 -4.39 -24.39
CA GLU A 125 8.86 -5.09 -23.38
C GLU A 125 9.07 -4.13 -22.20
N ILE A 126 8.57 -4.49 -21.02
CA ILE A 126 8.84 -3.82 -19.75
C ILE A 126 10.02 -4.56 -19.11
N ARG A 127 11.18 -3.90 -19.08
CA ARG A 127 12.39 -4.41 -18.44
C ARG A 127 12.50 -3.84 -17.04
N MET A 128 12.65 -4.70 -16.05
CA MET A 128 12.91 -4.34 -14.66
C MET A 128 14.28 -4.86 -14.22
N ARG A 129 14.99 -4.08 -13.42
CA ARG A 129 16.21 -4.50 -12.74
C ARG A 129 16.02 -4.43 -11.23
N ASP A 130 16.16 -5.56 -10.55
CA ASP A 130 16.12 -5.59 -9.08
C ASP A 130 17.40 -5.00 -8.46
N GLU A 131 17.40 -4.83 -7.14
CA GLU A 131 18.51 -4.22 -6.40
C GLU A 131 19.81 -5.04 -6.51
N GLN A 132 19.70 -6.36 -6.73
CA GLN A 132 20.84 -7.25 -6.97
C GLN A 132 21.32 -7.20 -8.43
N GLY A 133 20.63 -6.45 -9.30
CA GLY A 133 21.01 -6.23 -10.69
C GLY A 133 20.46 -7.25 -11.68
N TYR A 134 19.64 -8.22 -11.24
CA TYR A 134 19.01 -9.21 -12.13
C TYR A 134 17.90 -8.57 -12.94
N LEU A 135 17.80 -9.00 -14.20
CA LEU A 135 16.80 -8.51 -15.13
C LEU A 135 15.58 -9.41 -15.14
N ARG A 136 14.40 -8.79 -15.12
CA ARG A 136 13.09 -9.43 -15.23
C ARG A 136 12.25 -8.71 -16.27
N TYR A 137 11.35 -9.44 -16.90
CA TYR A 137 10.64 -8.96 -18.08
C TYR A 137 9.14 -9.25 -17.99
N VAL A 138 8.36 -8.26 -18.41
CA VAL A 138 6.92 -8.36 -18.65
C VAL A 138 6.65 -7.82 -20.05
N TYR A 139 5.66 -8.39 -20.72
CA TYR A 139 5.30 -8.07 -22.09
C TYR A 139 3.88 -7.54 -22.14
N VAL A 140 3.70 -6.36 -22.76
CA VAL A 140 2.38 -5.82 -23.05
C VAL A 140 1.89 -6.47 -24.34
N MET A 141 0.78 -7.17 -24.25
CA MET A 141 0.18 -7.97 -25.31
C MET A 141 -1.05 -7.27 -25.87
N LYS A 142 -1.18 -7.26 -27.21
CA LYS A 142 -2.39 -6.82 -27.92
C LYS A 142 -3.19 -8.00 -28.43
N ASN A 143 -4.51 -7.95 -28.21
CA ASN A 143 -5.48 -8.92 -28.71
C ASN A 143 -5.15 -10.38 -28.35
N SER A 144 -4.39 -10.60 -27.26
CA SER A 144 -4.31 -11.92 -26.65
C SER A 144 -5.69 -12.26 -26.08
N ARG A 145 -6.11 -13.50 -26.23
CA ARG A 145 -7.32 -14.09 -25.65
C ARG A 145 -7.01 -14.76 -24.32
N LEU A 146 -5.72 -14.96 -24.01
CA LEU A 146 -5.28 -15.54 -22.74
C LEU A 146 -5.34 -14.46 -21.64
N ARG A 147 -5.90 -14.82 -20.50
CA ARG A 147 -6.01 -13.98 -19.30
C ARG A 147 -5.70 -14.83 -18.08
N SER A 148 -5.04 -14.23 -17.11
CA SER A 148 -4.84 -14.85 -15.79
C SER A 148 -6.14 -14.76 -15.00
N ASP A 149 -6.48 -15.83 -14.28
CA ASP A 149 -7.59 -15.89 -13.32
C ASP A 149 -7.15 -15.60 -11.88
N GLU A 150 -5.84 -15.56 -11.64
CA GLU A 150 -5.25 -15.22 -10.35
C GLU A 150 -5.67 -13.81 -9.85
N GLN A 151 -6.01 -13.72 -8.57
CA GLN A 151 -6.40 -12.49 -7.88
C GLN A 151 -5.70 -12.41 -6.52
N TYR A 152 -4.92 -11.35 -6.30
CA TYR A 152 -4.18 -11.16 -5.04
C TYR A 152 -4.98 -10.41 -3.98
N VAL A 153 -6.02 -9.70 -4.39
CA VAL A 153 -6.92 -8.95 -3.51
C VAL A 153 -8.35 -9.29 -3.90
N ARG A 154 -9.15 -9.62 -2.90
CA ARG A 154 -10.56 -9.98 -3.02
C ARG A 154 -11.36 -9.02 -2.15
N TYR A 155 -12.48 -8.53 -2.67
CA TYR A 155 -13.34 -7.60 -1.95
C TYR A 155 -14.80 -8.01 -2.02
N SER A 156 -15.47 -7.97 -0.88
CA SER A 156 -16.91 -8.17 -0.74
C SER A 156 -17.55 -6.85 -0.29
N ALA A 157 -18.12 -6.11 -1.23
CA ALA A 157 -18.84 -4.86 -0.95
C ALA A 157 -20.04 -5.08 0.00
N ALA A 158 -20.73 -6.22 -0.16
CA ALA A 158 -21.87 -6.56 0.68
C ALA A 158 -21.48 -6.75 2.15
N GLU A 159 -20.27 -7.27 2.41
CA GLU A 159 -19.78 -7.53 3.76
C GLU A 159 -18.83 -6.44 4.28
N GLY A 160 -18.34 -5.54 3.42
CA GLY A 160 -17.30 -4.57 3.77
C GLY A 160 -15.97 -5.23 4.09
N VAL A 161 -15.65 -6.35 3.42
CA VAL A 161 -14.49 -7.19 3.72
C VAL A 161 -13.51 -7.19 2.57
N VAL A 162 -12.24 -6.96 2.89
CA VAL A 162 -11.09 -7.13 1.98
C VAL A 162 -10.29 -8.34 2.46
N GLU A 163 -9.89 -9.21 1.54
CA GLU A 163 -9.03 -10.37 1.82
C GLU A 163 -7.88 -10.44 0.81
N THR A 164 -6.69 -10.72 1.31
CA THR A 164 -5.51 -11.09 0.52
C THR A 164 -5.01 -12.45 1.00
N ASP A 165 -3.91 -12.94 0.43
CA ASP A 165 -3.25 -14.14 0.96
C ASP A 165 -2.52 -13.88 2.30
N PHE A 166 -2.45 -12.63 2.75
CA PHE A 166 -1.68 -12.21 3.92
C PHE A 166 -2.55 -11.62 5.04
N TYR A 167 -3.59 -10.87 4.70
CA TYR A 167 -4.43 -10.21 5.69
C TYR A 167 -5.91 -10.18 5.29
N SER A 168 -6.77 -9.95 6.27
CA SER A 168 -8.18 -9.64 6.08
C SER A 168 -8.59 -8.48 6.96
N ILE A 169 -9.37 -7.54 6.40
CA ILE A 169 -9.94 -6.39 7.10
C ILE A 169 -11.44 -6.39 6.88
N ARG A 170 -12.21 -6.27 7.97
CA ARG A 170 -13.65 -6.00 7.92
C ARG A 170 -13.90 -4.58 8.40
N TYR A 171 -14.51 -3.76 7.55
CA TYR A 171 -14.88 -2.40 7.86
C TYR A 171 -16.30 -2.31 8.42
N ASN A 172 -16.52 -1.33 9.29
CA ASN A 172 -17.87 -0.94 9.66
C ASN A 172 -18.56 -0.28 8.47
N LYS A 173 -19.68 -0.85 7.99
CA LYS A 173 -20.38 -0.40 6.77
C LYS A 173 -20.83 1.07 6.79
N ASN A 174 -20.99 1.66 7.98
CA ASN A 174 -21.43 3.05 8.13
C ASN A 174 -20.26 4.03 8.35
N ASN A 175 -19.06 3.53 8.67
CA ASN A 175 -17.86 4.35 8.82
C ASN A 175 -16.58 3.51 8.63
N HIS A 176 -15.96 3.58 7.45
CA HIS A 176 -14.74 2.83 7.11
C HIS A 176 -13.49 3.30 7.86
N LEU A 177 -13.58 4.33 8.71
CA LEU A 177 -12.54 4.61 9.71
C LEU A 177 -12.52 3.59 10.86
N VAL A 178 -13.61 2.86 11.07
CA VAL A 178 -13.73 1.84 12.10
C VAL A 178 -13.51 0.46 11.48
N TRP A 179 -12.56 -0.28 12.03
CA TRP A 179 -12.31 -1.67 11.67
C TRP A 179 -13.08 -2.55 12.66
N ASP A 180 -13.98 -3.37 12.13
CA ASP A 180 -14.69 -4.38 12.92
C ASP A 180 -13.81 -5.63 13.13
N ASP A 181 -12.81 -5.84 12.27
CA ASP A 181 -11.81 -6.92 12.36
C ASP A 181 -10.56 -6.59 11.56
N PHE A 182 -9.40 -7.01 12.09
CA PHE A 182 -8.15 -7.11 11.35
C PHE A 182 -7.45 -8.41 11.73
N SER A 183 -7.04 -9.18 10.72
CA SER A 183 -6.28 -10.42 10.90
C SER A 183 -5.14 -10.51 9.91
N TYR A 184 -4.06 -11.18 10.32
CA TYR A 184 -2.88 -11.42 9.50
C TYR A 184 -2.51 -12.90 9.58
N VAL A 185 -2.35 -13.56 8.44
CA VAL A 185 -2.34 -15.03 8.31
C VAL A 185 -1.22 -15.68 9.14
N ASN A 186 -0.02 -15.10 9.15
CA ASN A 186 1.14 -15.66 9.83
C ASN A 186 1.36 -15.11 11.24
N TYR A 187 0.51 -14.19 11.72
CA TYR A 187 0.67 -13.58 13.04
C TYR A 187 0.45 -14.60 14.15
N LEU A 188 1.34 -14.60 15.14
CA LEU A 188 1.29 -15.50 16.28
C LEU A 188 0.63 -14.80 17.49
N GLY A 189 -0.69 -14.76 17.52
CA GLY A 189 -1.45 -14.18 18.63
C GLY A 189 -2.93 -14.02 18.31
N GLU A 190 -3.63 -13.23 19.13
CA GLU A 190 -5.01 -12.81 18.83
C GLU A 190 -5.02 -11.70 17.74
N ARG A 191 -6.05 -10.86 17.65
CA ARG A 191 -6.07 -9.77 16.66
C ARG A 191 -4.93 -8.78 16.96
N PRO A 192 -4.05 -8.44 16.00
CA PRO A 192 -2.89 -7.59 16.28
C PRO A 192 -3.24 -6.09 16.34
N LEU A 193 -4.26 -5.66 15.59
CA LEU A 193 -4.68 -4.26 15.51
C LEU A 193 -6.12 -4.13 16.00
N ASP A 194 -6.44 -3.01 16.67
CA ASP A 194 -7.80 -2.66 17.05
C ASP A 194 -8.40 -1.74 15.98
N SER A 195 -7.87 -0.51 15.87
CA SER A 195 -8.51 0.50 15.02
C SER A 195 -7.55 1.54 14.45
N LEU A 196 -7.95 2.13 13.33
CA LEU A 196 -7.39 3.39 12.87
C LEU A 196 -7.99 4.54 13.68
N ASN A 197 -7.16 5.46 14.11
CA ASN A 197 -7.57 6.64 14.85
C ASN A 197 -7.23 7.90 14.06
N LEU A 198 -8.27 8.71 13.81
CA LEU A 198 -8.17 10.00 13.16
C LEU A 198 -8.76 11.05 14.09
N GLN A 199 -8.00 12.09 14.38
CA GLN A 199 -8.44 13.24 15.17
C GLN A 199 -8.10 14.52 14.44
N LEU A 200 -9.02 15.49 14.48
CA LEU A 200 -8.79 16.85 14.02
C LEU A 200 -8.91 17.78 15.23
N ARG A 201 -7.88 18.59 15.49
CA ARG A 201 -7.90 19.62 16.53
C ARG A 201 -7.70 21.01 15.93
N GLY A 202 -8.22 22.03 16.60
CA GLY A 202 -7.99 23.42 16.23
C GLY A 202 -8.91 24.40 16.96
N GLY A 203 -8.51 25.67 16.98
CA GLY A 203 -9.31 26.77 17.53
C GLY A 203 -10.35 27.31 16.54
N ILE A 204 -11.48 27.82 17.05
CA ILE A 204 -12.47 28.54 16.23
C ILE A 204 -12.24 30.05 16.33
N LEU A 205 -11.93 30.70 15.20
CA LEU A 205 -11.56 32.12 15.05
C LEU A 205 -10.27 32.54 15.80
N THR A 206 -9.98 31.89 16.93
CA THR A 206 -8.82 32.08 17.81
C THR A 206 -8.46 30.73 18.43
N SER A 207 -7.22 30.57 18.91
CA SER A 207 -6.79 29.39 19.67
C SER A 207 -7.35 29.32 21.10
N LEU A 208 -8.15 30.29 21.54
CA LEU A 208 -8.73 30.32 22.89
C LEU A 208 -9.91 29.34 23.08
N ALA A 209 -10.55 28.94 22.00
CA ALA A 209 -11.66 27.99 21.99
C ALA A 209 -11.30 26.80 21.09
N GLU A 210 -10.50 25.89 21.63
CA GLU A 210 -10.06 24.67 20.95
C GLU A 210 -11.20 23.64 20.89
N VAL A 211 -11.29 22.96 19.76
CA VAL A 211 -12.23 21.88 19.49
C VAL A 211 -11.44 20.67 19.01
N GLU A 212 -11.78 19.51 19.55
CA GLU A 212 -11.33 18.21 19.06
C GLU A 212 -12.49 17.47 18.41
N LEU A 213 -12.26 16.93 17.22
CA LEU A 213 -13.20 16.12 16.46
C LEU A 213 -12.59 14.74 16.23
N GLY A 214 -13.31 13.69 16.62
CA GLY A 214 -12.90 12.30 16.46
C GLY A 214 -13.92 11.47 15.69
N LYS A 215 -13.87 10.15 15.84
CA LYS A 215 -14.68 9.18 15.07
C LYS A 215 -16.20 9.45 15.05
N ASP A 216 -16.75 10.10 16.07
CA ASP A 216 -18.18 10.46 16.13
C ASP A 216 -18.53 11.65 15.21
N GLN A 217 -17.55 12.50 14.90
CA GLN A 217 -17.68 13.67 14.03
C GLN A 217 -17.05 13.44 12.65
N LEU A 218 -16.21 12.43 12.51
CA LEU A 218 -15.50 12.06 11.29
C LEU A 218 -16.14 10.80 10.70
N VAL A 219 -16.93 10.98 9.63
CA VAL A 219 -17.71 9.90 9.02
C VAL A 219 -17.17 9.64 7.61
N ALA A 220 -16.68 8.43 7.36
CA ALA A 220 -16.18 8.00 6.05
C ALA A 220 -17.06 6.89 5.47
N VAL A 221 -17.96 7.23 4.56
CA VAL A 221 -18.91 6.26 3.98
C VAL A 221 -18.41 5.81 2.60
N PRO A 222 -18.36 4.50 2.30
CA PRO A 222 -18.04 4.02 0.96
C PRO A 222 -19.09 4.47 -0.05
N LYS A 223 -18.63 4.96 -1.21
CA LYS A 223 -19.48 5.40 -2.33
C LYS A 223 -19.30 4.59 -3.60
N GLY A 224 -18.17 3.91 -3.72
CA GLY A 224 -17.93 2.98 -4.82
C GLY A 224 -16.59 2.28 -4.67
N GLU A 225 -16.48 1.15 -5.34
CA GLU A 225 -15.31 0.29 -5.30
C GLU A 225 -14.89 -0.14 -6.70
N LEU A 226 -13.59 -0.12 -6.95
CA LEU A 226 -12.96 -0.71 -8.12
C LEU A 226 -12.16 -1.91 -7.67
N ILE A 227 -12.67 -3.09 -7.98
CA ILE A 227 -12.11 -4.37 -7.59
C ILE A 227 -11.26 -4.88 -8.75
N GLY A 228 -9.96 -5.03 -8.53
CA GLY A 228 -9.04 -5.58 -9.51
C GLY A 228 -8.10 -6.62 -8.90
N PRO A 229 -7.41 -7.41 -9.75
CA PRO A 229 -6.60 -8.54 -9.30
C PRO A 229 -5.31 -8.12 -8.59
N ILE A 230 -4.85 -6.88 -8.80
CA ILE A 230 -3.62 -6.36 -8.19
C ILE A 230 -3.93 -5.57 -6.92
N ARG A 231 -4.94 -4.69 -7.00
CA ARG A 231 -5.43 -3.93 -5.85
C ARG A 231 -6.91 -3.64 -5.96
N THR A 232 -7.56 -3.50 -4.80
CA THR A 232 -8.90 -2.91 -4.73
C THR A 232 -8.79 -1.46 -4.27
N THR A 233 -9.54 -0.57 -4.91
CA THR A 233 -9.65 0.83 -4.48
C THR A 233 -11.08 1.12 -4.03
N THR A 234 -11.24 1.65 -2.82
CA THR A 234 -12.53 2.10 -2.29
C THR A 234 -12.55 3.63 -2.23
N GLN A 235 -13.54 4.25 -2.85
CA GLN A 235 -13.80 5.68 -2.72
C GLN A 235 -14.71 5.94 -1.52
N LEU A 236 -14.24 6.77 -0.59
CA LEU A 236 -14.98 7.22 0.56
C LEU A 236 -15.40 8.69 0.41
N ASP A 237 -16.61 8.98 0.87
CA ASP A 237 -17.08 10.33 1.16
C ASP A 237 -16.77 10.63 2.62
N PHE A 238 -15.79 11.50 2.86
CA PHE A 238 -15.35 11.84 4.20
C PHE A 238 -15.95 13.17 4.63
N SER A 239 -16.88 13.13 5.58
CA SER A 239 -17.54 14.31 6.14
C SER A 239 -17.11 14.57 7.57
N VAL A 240 -16.74 15.82 7.83
CA VAL A 240 -16.42 16.34 9.17
C VAL A 240 -17.61 17.15 9.66
N TYR A 241 -18.15 16.78 10.81
CA TYR A 241 -19.26 17.45 11.45
C TYR A 241 -18.80 18.27 12.66
N PHE A 242 -19.25 19.52 12.74
CA PHE A 242 -19.10 20.35 13.93
C PHE A 242 -20.48 20.83 14.39
N MET A 243 -20.84 20.55 15.66
CA MET A 243 -22.18 20.83 16.20
C MET A 243 -23.32 20.35 15.28
N ALA A 244 -23.20 19.12 14.77
CA ALA A 244 -24.13 18.48 13.83
C ALA A 244 -24.26 19.14 12.43
N VAL A 245 -23.38 20.10 12.09
CA VAL A 245 -23.32 20.73 10.78
C VAL A 245 -22.08 20.20 10.02
N PRO A 246 -22.21 19.73 8.76
CA PRO A 246 -21.06 19.33 7.97
C PRO A 246 -20.22 20.56 7.59
N VAL A 247 -18.99 20.62 8.08
CA VAL A 247 -18.08 21.76 7.90
C VAL A 247 -16.97 21.51 6.88
N LEU A 248 -16.64 20.24 6.62
CA LEU A 248 -15.64 19.86 5.62
C LEU A 248 -16.02 18.53 4.98
N ASN A 249 -15.82 18.45 3.66
CA ASN A 249 -15.89 17.20 2.91
C ASN A 249 -14.56 16.99 2.21
N LEU A 250 -13.97 15.81 2.36
CA LEU A 250 -12.75 15.39 1.67
C LEU A 250 -13.04 14.13 0.85
N SER A 251 -12.20 13.90 -0.16
CA SER A 251 -12.16 12.65 -0.88
C SER A 251 -11.08 11.78 -0.25
N VAL A 252 -11.43 10.57 0.15
CA VAL A 252 -10.45 9.57 0.63
C VAL A 252 -10.56 8.34 -0.24
N GLN A 253 -9.44 7.90 -0.80
CA GLN A 253 -9.35 6.59 -1.44
C GLN A 253 -8.54 5.66 -0.55
N ILE A 254 -9.06 4.45 -0.34
CA ILE A 254 -8.31 3.38 0.29
C ILE A 254 -7.87 2.43 -0.81
N HIS A 255 -6.56 2.22 -0.94
CA HIS A 255 -5.99 1.22 -1.84
C HIS A 255 -5.51 0.02 -1.03
N HIS A 256 -6.11 -1.13 -1.29
CA HIS A 256 -5.75 -2.41 -0.71
C HIS A 256 -4.87 -3.19 -1.68
N GLY A 257 -3.59 -3.37 -1.33
CA GLY A 257 -2.68 -4.27 -2.03
C GLY A 257 -2.43 -5.55 -1.23
N PRO A 258 -1.66 -6.51 -1.76
CA PRO A 258 -1.46 -7.82 -1.13
C PRO A 258 -0.87 -7.74 0.29
N LYS A 259 0.14 -6.86 0.48
CA LYS A 259 0.83 -6.60 1.75
C LYS A 259 0.81 -5.12 2.13
N SER A 260 -0.14 -4.36 1.60
CA SER A 260 -0.19 -2.92 1.76
C SER A 260 -1.62 -2.39 1.91
N LEU A 261 -1.73 -1.30 2.66
CA LEU A 261 -2.93 -0.48 2.80
C LEU A 261 -2.50 0.98 2.64
N MET A 262 -3.12 1.72 1.74
CA MET A 262 -2.81 3.14 1.51
C MET A 262 -4.08 3.98 1.64
N TYR A 263 -4.01 5.05 2.41
CA TYR A 263 -5.06 6.07 2.52
C TYR A 263 -4.62 7.32 1.75
N ASP A 264 -5.21 7.55 0.58
CA ASP A 264 -4.99 8.74 -0.23
C ASP A 264 -6.08 9.77 0.06
N VAL A 265 -5.74 10.76 0.87
CA VAL A 265 -6.63 11.85 1.29
C VAL A 265 -6.38 13.06 0.40
N ARG A 266 -7.42 13.53 -0.29
CA ARG A 266 -7.34 14.71 -1.16
C ARG A 266 -8.51 15.65 -0.95
N GLY A 267 -8.23 16.95 -0.98
CA GLY A 267 -9.28 17.94 -0.94
C GLY A 267 -8.82 19.38 -1.13
N VAL A 268 -9.81 20.23 -1.40
CA VAL A 268 -9.65 21.68 -1.42
C VAL A 268 -10.63 22.25 -0.38
N ILE A 269 -10.08 22.85 0.67
CA ILE A 269 -10.90 23.56 1.65
C ILE A 269 -11.14 24.97 1.12
N PRO A 270 -12.36 25.53 1.16
CA PRO A 270 -12.57 26.93 0.79
C PRO A 270 -11.82 27.89 1.73
N GLU A 271 -11.26 28.98 1.20
CA GLU A 271 -10.47 29.97 1.99
C GLU A 271 -11.23 30.51 3.19
N LEU A 272 -12.51 30.86 3.01
CA LEU A 272 -13.36 31.34 4.10
C LEU A 272 -13.49 30.32 5.24
N ARG A 273 -13.47 29.01 4.95
CA ARG A 273 -13.54 27.98 6.00
C ARG A 273 -12.19 27.81 6.70
N ARG A 274 -11.08 27.90 5.94
CA ARG A 274 -9.72 27.85 6.51
C ARG A 274 -9.45 29.00 7.48
N SER A 275 -9.88 30.22 7.15
CA SER A 275 -9.62 31.39 8.00
C SER A 275 -10.37 31.37 9.33
N LEU A 276 -11.38 30.49 9.47
CA LEU A 276 -12.13 30.31 10.71
C LEU A 276 -11.47 29.30 11.67
N VAL A 277 -10.46 28.55 11.20
CA VAL A 277 -9.75 27.57 12.02
C VAL A 277 -8.36 28.11 12.35
N ALA A 278 -8.08 28.25 13.64
CA ALA A 278 -6.77 28.65 14.15
C ALA A 278 -5.98 27.40 14.54
N ASP A 279 -4.71 27.33 14.13
CA ASP A 279 -3.74 26.31 14.50
C ASP A 279 -4.27 24.85 14.38
N PRO A 280 -4.75 24.42 13.20
CA PRO A 280 -5.31 23.08 13.02
C PRO A 280 -4.24 21.99 13.01
N THR A 281 -4.50 20.88 13.68
CA THR A 281 -3.67 19.67 13.62
C THR A 281 -4.49 18.44 13.20
N ILE A 282 -3.83 17.48 12.52
CA ILE A 282 -4.38 16.14 12.27
C ILE A 282 -3.54 15.13 13.02
N THR A 283 -4.18 14.27 13.81
CA THR A 283 -3.55 13.06 14.32
C THR A 283 -4.07 11.86 13.55
N MET A 284 -3.17 11.10 12.94
CA MET A 284 -3.44 9.84 12.24
C MET A 284 -2.62 8.74 12.89
N SER A 285 -3.28 7.73 13.46
CA SER A 285 -2.57 6.68 14.19
C SER A 285 -3.27 5.33 14.10
N ILE A 286 -2.53 4.29 14.41
CA ILE A 286 -3.03 2.92 14.50
C ILE A 286 -2.88 2.48 15.95
N ASP A 287 -4.02 2.12 16.54
CA ASP A 287 -4.08 1.55 17.86
C ASP A 287 -4.01 0.02 17.77
N ALA A 288 -3.03 -0.54 18.47
CA ALA A 288 -2.78 -1.96 18.47
C ALA A 288 -3.41 -2.66 19.67
N ASN A 289 -3.77 -3.93 19.47
CA ASN A 289 -4.37 -4.72 20.52
C ASN A 289 -3.29 -5.45 21.35
N ARG A 290 -2.82 -4.78 22.41
CA ARG A 290 -1.97 -5.38 23.46
C ARG A 290 -0.74 -6.10 22.91
N LEU A 291 0.00 -5.45 22.02
CA LEU A 291 1.26 -5.92 21.46
C LEU A 291 2.42 -5.81 22.46
N LEU A 292 2.24 -6.33 23.68
CA LEU A 292 3.27 -6.31 24.73
C LEU A 292 4.56 -6.99 24.24
N GLY A 293 5.67 -6.29 24.47
CA GLY A 293 7.01 -6.66 24.01
C GLY A 293 7.30 -6.31 22.54
N ALA A 294 6.37 -5.63 21.84
CA ALA A 294 6.67 -5.11 20.51
C ALA A 294 7.73 -4.00 20.58
N SER A 295 8.46 -3.86 19.48
CA SER A 295 9.51 -2.85 19.34
C SER A 295 9.07 -1.77 18.38
N ILE A 296 9.33 -0.51 18.73
CA ILE A 296 8.99 0.67 17.93
C ILE A 296 10.27 1.42 17.58
N MET A 297 10.48 1.71 16.30
CA MET A 297 11.64 2.43 15.79
C MET A 297 11.18 3.47 14.77
N THR A 298 11.91 4.58 14.65
CA THR A 298 11.59 5.66 13.71
C THR A 298 12.82 6.15 12.98
N SER A 299 12.61 6.77 11.82
CA SER A 299 13.65 7.43 11.03
C SER A 299 14.45 8.48 11.81
N ALA A 300 13.79 9.24 12.68
CA ALA A 300 14.39 10.33 13.45
C ALA A 300 15.24 9.86 14.64
N ALA A 301 15.07 8.61 15.08
CA ALA A 301 15.73 8.05 16.25
C ALA A 301 16.48 6.73 15.95
N PRO A 302 17.41 6.71 14.98
CA PRO A 302 18.06 5.49 14.54
C PRO A 302 18.81 4.80 15.68
N GLY A 303 18.60 3.49 15.81
CA GLY A 303 19.18 2.66 16.86
C GLY A 303 18.55 2.83 18.26
N ARG A 304 17.57 3.71 18.44
CA ARG A 304 16.74 3.76 19.66
C ARG A 304 15.49 2.91 19.45
N VAL A 305 15.09 2.19 20.50
CA VAL A 305 13.98 1.23 20.42
C VAL A 305 13.02 1.50 21.56
N GLY A 306 11.79 1.89 21.23
CA GLY A 306 10.68 1.87 22.18
C GLY A 306 10.18 0.44 22.41
N THR A 307 9.84 0.09 23.64
CA THR A 307 9.38 -1.26 23.99
C THR A 307 8.02 -1.16 24.65
N VAL A 308 7.03 -1.80 24.04
CA VAL A 308 5.65 -1.76 24.52
C VAL A 308 5.51 -2.57 25.80
N ASP A 309 5.42 -1.90 26.93
CA ASP A 309 5.26 -2.49 28.26
C ASP A 309 4.14 -1.85 29.10
N GLY A 310 3.45 -0.86 28.53
CA GLY A 310 2.34 -0.11 29.09
C GLY A 310 2.75 1.13 29.87
N THR A 311 4.00 1.57 29.76
CA THR A 311 4.52 2.82 30.34
C THR A 311 5.58 3.46 29.45
N ILE A 312 5.49 4.76 29.21
CA ILE A 312 6.54 5.51 28.50
C ILE A 312 7.78 5.68 29.40
N ASP A 313 8.89 5.06 29.02
CA ASP A 313 10.19 5.20 29.69
C ASP A 313 11.09 6.31 29.09
N GLU A 314 12.32 6.47 29.60
CA GLU A 314 13.28 7.47 29.09
C GLU A 314 13.71 7.19 27.64
N GLN A 315 13.78 5.93 27.21
CA GLN A 315 14.12 5.59 25.82
C GLN A 315 12.98 5.94 24.89
N GLU A 316 11.74 5.59 25.24
CA GLU A 316 10.55 5.95 24.46
C GLU A 316 10.34 7.45 24.41
N GLN A 317 10.51 8.16 25.52
CA GLN A 317 10.48 9.62 25.53
C GLN A 317 11.53 10.20 24.59
N SER A 318 12.73 9.62 24.53
CA SER A 318 13.77 10.07 23.61
C SER A 318 13.47 9.76 22.13
N VAL A 319 12.61 8.78 21.84
CA VAL A 319 12.08 8.50 20.49
C VAL A 319 11.01 9.53 20.13
N ILE A 320 10.12 9.87 21.07
CA ILE A 320 9.11 10.92 20.91
C ILE A 320 9.76 12.29 20.67
N ASP A 321 10.73 12.65 21.52
CA ASP A 321 11.42 13.95 21.45
C ASP A 321 12.26 14.12 20.19
N ALA A 322 12.65 13.01 19.52
CA ALA A 322 13.33 13.07 18.23
C ALA A 322 12.41 13.57 17.10
N GLY A 323 11.08 13.47 17.27
CA GLY A 323 10.10 13.91 16.29
C GLY A 323 10.10 13.07 15.00
N LEU A 324 9.68 13.68 13.89
CA LEU A 324 9.71 13.10 12.55
C LEU A 324 10.10 14.15 11.51
N ASP A 325 10.85 13.75 10.47
CA ASP A 325 11.13 14.59 9.31
C ASP A 325 10.05 14.33 8.23
N PRO A 326 9.32 15.34 7.74
CA PRO A 326 8.35 15.20 6.66
C PRO A 326 8.82 14.44 5.40
N HIS A 327 10.13 14.43 5.12
CA HIS A 327 10.71 13.77 3.95
C HIS A 327 11.35 12.41 4.28
N ASP A 328 11.49 12.10 5.57
CA ASP A 328 11.90 10.79 6.08
C ASP A 328 11.19 10.49 7.41
N ASN A 329 9.96 9.98 7.34
CA ASN A 329 9.03 9.83 8.47
C ASN A 329 8.58 8.38 8.69
N TRP A 330 9.43 7.40 8.39
CA TRP A 330 9.01 6.02 8.59
C TRP A 330 8.90 5.68 10.09
N ILE A 331 7.83 4.95 10.43
CA ILE A 331 7.64 4.32 11.73
C ILE A 331 7.61 2.81 11.50
N TRP A 332 8.43 2.09 12.25
CA TRP A 332 8.50 0.64 12.23
C TRP A 332 8.00 0.06 13.55
N VAL A 333 7.04 -0.85 13.46
CA VAL A 333 6.53 -1.60 14.62
C VAL A 333 6.74 -3.09 14.37
N SER A 334 7.56 -3.73 15.20
CA SER A 334 7.79 -5.16 15.15
C SER A 334 7.08 -5.86 16.30
N THR A 335 6.09 -6.70 15.98
CA THR A 335 5.33 -7.44 17.01
C THR A 335 6.14 -8.53 17.70
N LYS A 336 7.29 -8.92 17.12
CA LYS A 336 8.07 -10.13 17.47
C LYS A 336 7.27 -11.44 17.36
N ARG A 337 6.16 -11.41 16.61
CA ARG A 337 5.20 -12.50 16.45
C ARG A 337 4.82 -12.69 14.97
N ASN A 338 5.82 -12.64 14.08
CA ASN A 338 5.68 -12.79 12.61
C ASN A 338 4.75 -11.75 11.95
N LEU A 339 4.77 -10.53 12.46
CA LEU A 339 4.15 -9.38 11.83
C LEU A 339 4.96 -8.14 12.17
N ASP A 340 5.39 -7.43 11.15
CA ASP A 340 5.93 -6.09 11.30
C ASP A 340 5.15 -5.12 10.40
N PHE A 341 5.04 -3.89 10.88
CA PHE A 341 4.42 -2.78 10.17
C PHE A 341 5.47 -1.72 9.87
N LEU A 342 5.46 -1.23 8.63
CA LEU A 342 6.13 -0.01 8.23
C LEU A 342 5.04 0.99 7.83
N SER A 343 4.98 2.15 8.46
CA SER A 343 4.18 3.27 7.98
C SER A 343 5.05 4.43 7.55
N TYR A 344 4.56 5.24 6.61
CA TYR A 344 5.13 6.53 6.23
C TYR A 344 4.05 7.41 5.58
N VAL A 345 4.33 8.70 5.49
CA VAL A 345 3.41 9.70 4.94
C VAL A 345 4.08 10.47 3.80
N ASP A 346 3.40 10.58 2.66
CA ASP A 346 3.82 11.42 1.55
C ASP A 346 2.84 12.60 1.39
N TYR A 347 3.38 13.81 1.29
CA TYR A 347 2.59 14.99 0.93
C TYR A 347 2.46 15.16 -0.59
N LEU A 348 1.31 15.66 -1.03
CA LEU A 348 1.00 15.92 -2.43
C LEU A 348 0.74 17.40 -2.69
N GLY A 349 1.03 17.86 -3.91
CA GLY A 349 0.61 19.18 -4.41
C GLY A 349 1.29 20.39 -3.76
N GLY A 350 2.54 20.22 -3.29
CA GLY A 350 3.35 21.29 -2.69
C GLY A 350 2.96 21.64 -1.25
N PHE A 351 2.06 20.88 -0.64
CA PHE A 351 1.86 20.90 0.79
C PHE A 351 3.08 20.28 1.48
N ASP A 352 3.57 20.95 2.52
CA ASP A 352 4.67 20.49 3.34
C ASP A 352 4.47 21.09 4.73
N SER A 353 4.46 20.24 5.76
CA SER A 353 4.14 20.62 7.13
C SER A 353 4.95 19.80 8.10
N SER A 354 5.38 20.45 9.18
CA SER A 354 6.06 19.78 10.28
C SER A 354 5.20 18.65 10.84
N MET A 355 5.88 17.59 11.26
CA MET A 355 5.26 16.38 11.74
C MET A 355 5.90 15.95 13.05
N SER A 356 5.09 15.45 13.97
CA SER A 356 5.57 14.83 15.20
C SER A 356 5.07 13.40 15.34
N LEU A 357 5.78 12.62 16.17
CA LEU A 357 5.43 11.24 16.47
C LEU A 357 4.33 11.22 17.53
N LEU A 358 3.22 10.53 17.23
CA LEU A 358 2.35 10.01 18.29
C LEU A 358 2.90 8.65 18.72
N LEU A 359 3.23 8.52 20.01
CA LEU A 359 3.50 7.26 20.66
C LEU A 359 2.83 7.28 22.04
N GLU A 360 1.86 6.40 22.22
CA GLU A 360 1.21 6.16 23.51
C GLU A 360 1.40 4.69 23.88
N ASP A 361 1.84 4.46 25.11
CA ASP A 361 1.97 3.14 25.70
C ASP A 361 1.37 3.16 27.12
N SER A 362 0.15 2.66 27.27
CA SER A 362 -0.60 2.71 28.53
C SER A 362 -1.65 1.62 28.65
N PHE A 363 -1.68 0.95 29.80
CA PHE A 363 -2.77 0.02 30.16
C PHE A 363 -4.08 0.72 30.51
N GLU A 364 -4.03 1.99 30.90
CA GLU A 364 -5.15 2.70 31.53
C GLU A 364 -5.84 3.67 30.57
N LEU A 365 -5.12 4.15 29.55
CA LEU A 365 -5.68 5.09 28.59
C LEU A 365 -6.74 4.39 27.75
N GLN A 366 -7.95 4.93 27.75
CA GLN A 366 -9.08 4.45 26.97
C GLN A 366 -9.64 5.60 26.15
N ARG A 367 -9.98 5.35 24.90
CA ARG A 367 -10.72 6.28 24.05
C ARG A 367 -12.14 5.74 23.79
N PRO A 368 -13.10 6.62 23.46
CA PRO A 368 -14.45 6.19 23.13
C PRO A 368 -14.46 5.20 21.95
N ASN A 369 -15.30 4.17 22.06
CA ASN A 369 -15.54 3.16 21.02
C ASN A 369 -14.32 2.30 20.62
N GLU A 370 -13.34 2.12 21.52
CA GLU A 370 -12.30 1.09 21.39
C GLU A 370 -12.87 -0.30 21.67
N GLN A 371 -12.41 -1.32 20.93
CA GLN A 371 -12.79 -2.70 21.21
C GLN A 371 -11.98 -3.24 22.40
N PHE A 372 -10.72 -2.83 22.51
CA PHE A 372 -9.78 -3.29 23.53
C PHE A 372 -9.26 -2.11 24.37
N PRO A 373 -9.43 -2.13 25.71
CA PRO A 373 -8.89 -1.08 26.56
C PRO A 373 -7.35 -1.01 26.56
N GLY A 374 -6.83 0.22 26.57
CA GLY A 374 -5.40 0.53 26.58
C GLY A 374 -4.94 1.13 25.25
N GLN A 375 -3.74 1.68 25.22
CA GLN A 375 -3.01 2.04 24.00
C GLN A 375 -1.70 1.27 24.04
N LEU A 376 -1.62 0.09 23.42
CA LEU A 376 -0.52 -0.86 23.67
C LEU A 376 0.04 -1.47 22.37
N PRO A 377 0.74 -0.69 21.53
CA PRO A 377 0.86 0.77 21.57
C PRO A 377 -0.19 1.44 20.65
N ASN A 378 -0.37 2.75 20.80
CA ASN A 378 -0.94 3.58 19.75
C ASN A 378 0.16 4.44 19.13
N THR A 379 0.36 4.31 17.81
CA THR A 379 1.46 4.97 17.09
C THR A 379 0.99 5.65 15.82
N GLY A 380 1.57 6.80 15.51
CA GLY A 380 1.31 7.46 14.24
C GLY A 380 1.88 8.86 14.14
N TYR A 381 1.17 9.70 13.39
CA TYR A 381 1.61 10.99 12.92
C TYR A 381 0.72 12.10 13.45
N ILE A 382 1.33 13.20 13.89
CA ILE A 382 0.64 14.46 14.13
C ILE A 382 1.15 15.46 13.10
N ILE A 383 0.26 15.91 12.20
CA ILE A 383 0.54 16.96 11.23
C ILE A 383 0.16 18.29 11.91
N GLU A 384 1.15 19.14 12.13
CA GLU A 384 1.04 20.30 13.03
C GLU A 384 0.41 21.54 12.36
N GLU A 385 0.45 21.61 11.02
CA GLU A 385 -0.05 22.76 10.28
C GLU A 385 -0.75 22.34 8.99
N PHE A 386 -1.77 23.12 8.61
CA PHE A 386 -2.42 23.01 7.31
C PHE A 386 -2.05 24.17 6.39
N PRO A 387 -2.06 23.94 5.06
CA PRO A 387 -1.79 25.01 4.12
C PRO A 387 -2.95 26.01 4.16
N LYS A 388 -2.61 27.30 4.25
CA LYS A 388 -3.58 28.41 4.34
C LYS A 388 -4.41 28.60 3.07
N GLN A 389 -3.98 28.02 1.95
CA GLN A 389 -4.64 28.09 0.65
C GLN A 389 -4.34 26.83 -0.18
N GLY A 390 -5.13 26.60 -1.24
CA GLY A 390 -4.81 25.60 -2.26
C GLY A 390 -5.29 24.18 -1.96
N PHE A 391 -4.57 23.20 -2.48
CA PHE A 391 -4.86 21.77 -2.38
C PHE A 391 -4.20 21.18 -1.13
N ILE A 392 -4.87 20.19 -0.52
CA ILE A 392 -4.28 19.33 0.50
C ILE A 392 -4.32 17.92 -0.06
N GLY A 393 -3.17 17.27 -0.08
CA GLY A 393 -3.09 15.85 -0.36
C GLY A 393 -2.06 15.19 0.55
N VAL A 394 -2.47 14.08 1.15
CA VAL A 394 -1.67 13.28 2.07
C VAL A 394 -1.93 11.82 1.75
N VAL A 395 -0.88 11.05 1.52
CA VAL A 395 -0.95 9.59 1.36
C VAL A 395 -0.31 8.95 2.58
N VAL A 396 -1.08 8.18 3.33
CA VAL A 396 -0.57 7.37 4.44
C VAL A 396 -0.46 5.92 3.99
N SER A 397 0.76 5.41 3.96
CA SER A 397 1.06 4.05 3.55
C SER A 397 1.32 3.18 4.77
N LEU A 398 0.76 1.98 4.79
CA LEU A 398 1.02 0.92 5.76
C LEU A 398 1.42 -0.35 4.99
N LEU A 399 2.64 -0.82 5.24
CA LEU A 399 3.20 -2.03 4.65
C LEU A 399 3.42 -3.09 5.72
N MET A 400 3.21 -4.35 5.36
CA MET A 400 3.24 -5.47 6.30
C MET A 400 4.26 -6.51 5.87
N SER A 401 4.97 -7.11 6.85
CA SER A 401 5.91 -8.18 6.60
C SER A 401 5.79 -9.33 7.61
N ASP A 402 6.21 -10.53 7.19
CA ASP A 402 6.16 -11.76 8.00
C ASP A 402 7.39 -11.90 8.92
N GLY A 403 7.77 -10.86 9.67
CA GLY A 403 8.95 -10.90 10.53
C GLY A 403 10.27 -10.69 9.77
N PHE A 404 10.58 -9.44 9.43
CA PHE A 404 11.83 -9.06 8.78
C PHE A 404 13.03 -9.25 9.73
N ALA A 405 14.04 -9.98 9.26
CA ALA A 405 15.21 -10.32 10.05
C ALA A 405 16.33 -9.24 10.03
N GLY A 406 16.27 -8.30 9.09
CA GLY A 406 17.27 -7.24 8.92
C GLY A 406 16.99 -5.99 9.76
N ALA A 407 17.74 -4.91 9.49
CA ALA A 407 17.52 -3.63 10.14
C ALA A 407 16.29 -2.92 9.54
N PRO A 408 15.40 -2.33 10.36
CA PRO A 408 14.21 -1.64 9.85
C PRO A 408 14.49 -0.54 8.82
N GLU A 409 15.64 0.12 8.92
CA GLU A 409 16.13 1.12 7.98
C GLU A 409 16.27 0.52 6.56
N ASP A 410 16.82 -0.69 6.46
CA ASP A 410 16.98 -1.40 5.19
C ASP A 410 15.61 -1.77 4.62
N PHE A 411 14.69 -2.24 5.47
CA PHE A 411 13.32 -2.53 5.06
C PHE A 411 12.60 -1.26 4.59
N ALA A 412 12.73 -0.14 5.31
CA ALA A 412 12.10 1.13 4.95
C ALA A 412 12.60 1.67 3.60
N GLN A 413 13.91 1.56 3.35
CA GLN A 413 14.49 1.92 2.06
C GLN A 413 14.01 0.99 0.96
N GLN A 414 14.08 -0.34 1.18
CA GLN A 414 13.68 -1.33 0.19
C GLN A 414 12.18 -1.24 -0.11
N ALA A 415 11.33 -1.03 0.89
CA ALA A 415 9.89 -0.88 0.72
C ALA A 415 9.52 0.25 -0.25
N ARG A 416 10.27 1.35 -0.20
CA ARG A 416 10.03 2.58 -0.95
C ARG A 416 10.78 2.62 -2.28
N SER A 417 11.73 1.71 -2.51
CA SER A 417 12.44 1.60 -3.79
C SER A 417 11.61 0.82 -4.81
N LEU A 418 11.49 1.36 -6.03
CA LEU A 418 11.03 0.58 -7.18
C LEU A 418 12.24 0.05 -7.95
N PRO A 419 12.12 -1.10 -8.64
CA PRO A 419 13.17 -1.54 -9.56
C PRO A 419 13.40 -0.48 -10.64
N ASP A 420 14.58 -0.48 -11.25
CA ASP A 420 14.84 0.32 -12.45
C ASP A 420 13.99 -0.24 -13.60
N ILE A 421 13.03 0.56 -14.06
CA ILE A 421 12.01 0.18 -15.04
C ILE A 421 12.29 0.91 -16.35
N GLU A 422 12.26 0.15 -17.45
CA GLU A 422 12.37 0.69 -18.80
C GLU A 422 11.31 0.05 -19.70
N VAL A 423 10.44 0.87 -20.29
CA VAL A 423 9.44 0.42 -21.28
C VAL A 423 10.00 0.60 -22.68
N ARG A 424 10.03 -0.50 -23.45
CA ARG A 424 10.59 -0.52 -24.80
C ARG A 424 9.53 -0.96 -25.81
N PRO A 425 9.30 -0.21 -26.90
CA PRO A 425 8.51 -0.71 -28.03
C PRO A 425 9.11 -2.00 -28.58
N TRP A 426 8.23 -2.95 -28.96
CA TRP A 426 8.63 -4.26 -29.49
C TRP A 426 9.07 -4.21 -30.97
#